data_AF-A0A2S6M836-F1
#
_entry.id   AF-A0A2S6M836-F1
#
_cell.length_a   1.000
_cell.length_b   1.000
_cell.length_c   1.000
_cell.angle_alpha   90.00
_cell.angle_beta   90.00
_cell.angle_gamma   90.00
#
_symmetry.space_group_name_H-M   'P 1'
#
loop_
_entity.id
_entity.type
_entity.pdbx_description
1 polymer ?
#
loop_
_entity_poly.entity_id
_entity_poly.type
_entity_poly.pdbx_seq_one_letter_code
_entity_poly.pdbx_strand_id
1 'polypeptide(L)'
;MLPDEIRAEVQIWNAACGGSIAAAQHFALYLTVPGAEFVALHFDDFQCRSRAVLCNSAGCLHEVYVARAGRYRRVLTVRTYDIRLSSVNNQAFVELLDRNGTSRKLRWNGSRFVAK
;
A
#
# COMPACT_ATOMS: atom_id res chain seq x y z
N MET A 1 9.39 -10.95 4.17
CA MET A 1 8.53 -11.15 5.37
C MET A 1 7.98 -9.80 5.80
N LEU A 2 6.70 -9.69 6.17
CA LEU A 2 6.15 -8.43 6.68
C LEU A 2 6.58 -8.19 8.13
N PRO A 3 6.90 -6.93 8.51
CA PRO A 3 6.98 -6.50 9.90
C PRO A 3 5.71 -6.88 10.67
N ASP A 4 5.84 -7.25 11.95
CA ASP A 4 4.73 -7.78 12.74
C ASP A 4 3.57 -6.78 12.88
N GLU A 5 3.87 -5.48 12.98
CA GLU A 5 2.86 -4.41 13.03
C GLU A 5 2.02 -4.37 11.73
N ILE A 6 2.66 -4.48 10.57
CA ILE A 6 1.95 -4.52 9.28
C ILE A 6 1.18 -5.84 9.15
N ARG A 7 1.74 -6.96 9.63
CA ARG A 7 1.06 -8.25 9.62
C ARG A 7 -0.23 -8.21 10.46
N ALA A 8 -0.21 -7.56 11.61
CA ALA A 8 -1.39 -7.37 12.45
C ALA A 8 -2.47 -6.56 11.73
N GLU A 9 -2.10 -5.47 11.05
CA GLU A 9 -3.03 -4.67 10.24
C GLU A 9 -3.64 -5.48 9.08
N VAL A 10 -2.88 -6.38 8.45
CA VAL A 10 -3.42 -7.27 7.42
C VAL A 10 -4.43 -8.27 8.01
N GLN A 11 -4.14 -8.83 9.19
CA GLN A 11 -4.97 -9.86 9.82
C GLN A 11 -6.36 -9.37 10.21
N ILE A 12 -6.60 -8.06 10.34
CA ILE A 12 -7.93 -7.50 10.62
C ILE A 12 -8.95 -7.88 9.53
N TRP A 13 -8.49 -8.16 8.31
CA TRP A 13 -9.33 -8.51 7.17
C TRP A 13 -9.77 -9.98 7.17
N ASN A 14 -9.22 -10.85 8.02
CA ASN A 14 -9.51 -12.29 8.03
C ASN A 14 -11.02 -12.59 8.07
N ALA A 15 -11.75 -11.99 9.01
CA ALA A 15 -13.18 -12.23 9.17
C ALA A 15 -13.97 -11.77 7.93
N ALA A 16 -13.68 -10.58 7.43
CA ALA A 16 -14.35 -10.02 6.26
C ALA A 16 -14.03 -10.83 4.98
N CYS A 17 -12.82 -11.39 4.89
CA CYS A 17 -12.40 -12.29 3.80
C CYS A 17 -12.96 -13.72 3.89
N GLY A 18 -13.77 -14.04 4.90
CA GLY A 18 -14.38 -15.38 5.04
C GLY A 18 -13.53 -16.39 5.80
N GLY A 19 -12.65 -15.92 6.69
CA GLY A 19 -11.89 -16.72 7.64
C GLY A 19 -10.38 -16.55 7.53
N SER A 20 -9.86 -16.27 6.33
CA SER A 20 -8.44 -16.00 6.12
C SER A 20 -8.19 -15.01 4.99
N ILE A 21 -7.16 -14.19 5.18
CA ILE A 21 -6.48 -13.46 4.13
C ILE A 21 -5.06 -14.03 3.98
N ALA A 22 -4.65 -14.35 2.76
CA ALA A 22 -3.31 -14.91 2.51
C ALA A 22 -2.59 -14.09 1.44
N ALA A 23 -1.33 -13.73 1.72
CA ALA A 23 -0.49 -13.03 0.75
C ALA A 23 -0.14 -13.95 -0.43
N ALA A 24 -0.24 -13.45 -1.66
CA ALA A 24 0.33 -14.09 -2.85
C ALA A 24 1.72 -13.51 -3.16
N GLN A 25 2.23 -13.75 -4.37
CA GLN A 25 3.48 -13.14 -4.81
C GLN A 25 3.30 -11.62 -4.96
N HIS A 26 4.38 -10.87 -4.77
CA HIS A 26 4.47 -9.42 -5.03
C HIS A 26 3.52 -8.49 -4.25
N PHE A 27 2.73 -9.01 -3.30
CA PHE A 27 1.81 -8.26 -2.44
C PHE A 27 2.43 -7.09 -1.64
N ALA A 28 3.75 -7.07 -1.46
CA ALA A 28 4.47 -6.04 -0.73
C ALA A 28 5.69 -5.54 -1.51
N LEU A 29 5.75 -4.23 -1.74
CA LEU A 29 6.88 -3.55 -2.40
C LEU A 29 7.55 -2.57 -1.43
N TYR A 30 8.87 -2.53 -1.45
CA TYR A 30 9.69 -1.75 -0.53
C TYR A 30 10.40 -0.62 -1.27
N LEU A 31 10.48 0.56 -0.65
CA LEU A 31 11.26 1.69 -1.18
C LEU A 31 12.01 2.37 -0.05
N THR A 32 13.33 2.49 -0.19
CA THR A 32 14.17 3.22 0.76
C THR A 32 14.68 4.51 0.12
N VAL A 33 14.51 5.63 0.82
CA VAL A 33 15.10 6.94 0.51
C VAL A 33 15.81 7.48 1.75
N PRO A 34 16.68 8.51 1.65
CA PRO A 34 17.29 9.11 2.83
C PRO A 34 16.23 9.54 3.86
N GLY A 35 16.32 8.98 5.06
CA GLY A 35 15.44 9.29 6.20
C GLY A 35 14.08 8.59 6.21
N ALA A 36 13.75 7.71 5.24
CA ALA A 36 12.49 6.97 5.24
C ALA A 36 12.58 5.62 4.49
N GLU A 37 11.95 4.60 5.06
CA GLU A 37 11.71 3.30 4.43
C GLU A 37 10.20 3.10 4.30
N PHE A 38 9.74 2.75 3.11
CA PHE A 38 8.33 2.57 2.80
C PHE A 38 8.01 1.13 2.44
N VAL A 39 6.79 0.71 2.77
CA VAL A 39 6.20 -0.56 2.34
C VAL A 39 4.84 -0.26 1.73
N ALA A 40 4.65 -0.60 0.46
CA ALA A 40 3.36 -0.60 -0.20
C ALA A 40 2.76 -2.01 -0.15
N LEU A 41 1.49 -2.13 0.22
CA LEU A 41 0.70 -3.35 0.13
C LEU A 41 -0.32 -3.25 -1.00
N HIS A 42 -0.38 -4.31 -1.81
CA HIS A 42 -1.30 -4.49 -2.93
C HIS A 42 -2.35 -5.55 -2.52
N PHE A 43 -3.55 -5.13 -2.08
CA PHE A 43 -4.56 -6.09 -1.61
C PHE A 43 -5.21 -6.92 -2.74
N ASP A 44 -5.00 -6.53 -3.99
CA ASP A 44 -5.33 -7.33 -5.17
C ASP A 44 -4.51 -8.63 -5.28
N ASP A 45 -3.30 -8.63 -4.71
CA ASP A 45 -2.40 -9.78 -4.57
C ASP A 45 -2.61 -10.56 -3.25
N PHE A 46 -3.69 -10.28 -2.52
CA PHE A 46 -4.11 -11.13 -1.41
C PHE A 46 -5.23 -12.07 -1.86
N GLN A 47 -5.13 -13.33 -1.45
CA GLN A 47 -6.23 -14.28 -1.52
C GLN A 47 -7.24 -13.93 -0.42
N CYS A 48 -8.46 -13.60 -0.86
CA CYS A 48 -9.59 -13.23 -0.02
C CYS A 48 -10.86 -13.77 -0.68
N ARG A 49 -11.62 -14.63 0.01
CA ARG A 49 -12.83 -15.24 -0.58
C ARG A 49 -13.86 -14.17 -0.94
N SER A 50 -14.05 -13.20 -0.07
CA SER A 50 -14.93 -12.04 -0.28
C SER A 50 -14.16 -10.89 -0.95
N ARG A 51 -13.71 -11.06 -2.20
CA ARG A 51 -12.87 -10.05 -2.90
C ARG A 51 -13.50 -8.65 -2.94
N ALA A 52 -14.82 -8.53 -2.93
CA ALA A 52 -15.57 -7.27 -2.87
C ALA A 52 -15.29 -6.42 -1.61
N VAL A 53 -14.74 -7.01 -0.54
CA VAL A 53 -14.32 -6.29 0.67
C VAL A 53 -13.08 -5.44 0.39
N LEU A 54 -12.14 -6.00 -0.37
CA LEU A 54 -10.87 -5.37 -0.69
C LEU A 54 -10.98 -4.50 -1.95
N CYS A 55 -11.79 -4.92 -2.92
CA CYS A 55 -11.90 -4.31 -4.23
C CYS A 55 -13.31 -3.82 -4.56
N ASN A 56 -13.42 -2.66 -5.19
CA ASN A 56 -14.67 -2.12 -5.71
C ASN A 56 -14.47 -1.53 -7.12
N SER A 57 -15.43 -0.74 -7.61
CA SER A 57 -15.36 -0.13 -8.95
C SER A 57 -14.21 0.87 -9.13
N ALA A 58 -13.61 1.37 -8.05
CA ALA A 58 -12.43 2.23 -8.09
C ALA A 58 -11.11 1.44 -8.12
N GLY A 59 -11.17 0.11 -7.98
CA GLY A 59 -10.00 -0.77 -7.87
C GLY A 59 -9.88 -1.42 -6.50
N CYS A 60 -8.68 -1.92 -6.18
CA CYS A 60 -8.41 -2.65 -4.95
C CYS A 60 -7.75 -1.77 -3.89
N LEU A 61 -7.89 -2.17 -2.63
CA LEU A 61 -7.24 -1.52 -1.51
C LEU A 61 -5.72 -1.56 -1.69
N HIS A 62 -5.10 -0.41 -1.53
CA HIS A 62 -3.66 -0.26 -1.47
C HIS A 62 -3.32 0.56 -0.23
N GLU A 63 -2.28 0.14 0.47
CA GLU A 63 -1.80 0.83 1.67
C GLU A 63 -0.32 1.12 1.55
N VAL A 64 0.13 2.25 2.09
CA VAL A 64 1.56 2.57 2.20
C VAL A 64 1.88 2.86 3.66
N TYR A 65 2.92 2.21 4.14
CA TYR A 65 3.50 2.38 5.47
C TYR A 65 4.87 3.04 5.36
N VAL A 66 5.27 3.76 6.40
CA VAL A 66 6.63 4.30 6.54
C VAL A 66 7.21 3.87 7.89
N ALA A 67 8.47 3.44 7.88
CA ALA A 67 9.23 3.19 9.09
C ALA A 67 9.68 4.51 9.72
N ARG A 68 9.43 4.67 11.01
CA ARG A 68 9.94 5.77 11.83
C ARG A 68 10.41 5.19 13.17
N ALA A 69 11.71 5.32 13.45
CA ALA A 69 12.32 4.79 14.67
C ALA A 69 11.99 3.30 14.94
N GLY A 70 12.00 2.48 13.88
CA GLY A 70 11.73 1.04 13.97
C GLY A 70 10.25 0.64 14.05
N ARG A 71 9.31 1.59 13.98
CA ARG A 71 7.85 1.32 13.92
C ARG A 71 7.26 1.74 12.59
N TYR A 72 6.27 0.99 12.11
CA TYR A 72 5.62 1.25 10.84
C TYR A 72 4.29 1.97 11.05
N ARG A 73 4.16 3.15 10.45
CA ARG A 73 2.91 3.90 10.44
C ARG A 73 2.31 3.91 9.04
N ARG A 74 1.01 3.58 8.92
CA ARG A 74 0.24 3.77 7.69
C ARG A 74 0.14 5.26 7.35
N VAL A 75 0.51 5.61 6.12
CA VAL A 75 0.54 6.99 5.61
C VAL A 75 -0.29 7.21 4.35
N LEU A 76 -0.76 6.13 3.73
CA LEU A 76 -1.71 6.15 2.63
C LEU A 76 -2.62 4.92 2.71
N THR A 77 -3.90 5.15 2.46
CA THR A 77 -4.92 4.11 2.24
C THR A 77 -5.76 4.60 1.08
N VAL A 78 -5.84 3.82 -0.01
CA VAL A 78 -6.54 4.23 -1.22
C VAL A 78 -7.11 3.01 -1.93
N ARG A 79 -8.23 3.19 -2.65
CA ARG A 79 -8.69 2.21 -3.62
C ARG A 79 -8.42 2.74 -5.01
N THR A 80 -7.61 2.00 -5.75
CA THR A 80 -7.15 2.36 -7.09
C THR A 80 -6.75 1.09 -7.84
N TYR A 81 -6.45 1.18 -9.13
CA TYR A 81 -6.15 0.00 -9.93
C TYR A 81 -4.73 -0.51 -9.71
N ASP A 82 -3.77 0.40 -9.52
CA ASP A 82 -2.38 0.07 -9.18
C ASP A 82 -1.75 1.26 -8.45
N ILE A 83 -0.72 1.00 -7.64
CA ILE A 83 0.16 2.03 -7.10
C ILE A 83 1.61 1.71 -7.39
N ARG A 84 2.42 2.74 -7.61
CA ARG A 84 3.88 2.57 -7.81
C ARG A 84 4.67 3.47 -6.89
N LEU A 85 5.51 2.86 -6.07
CA LEU A 85 6.53 3.57 -5.32
C LEU A 85 7.69 3.93 -6.25
N SER A 86 8.13 5.17 -6.20
CA SER A 86 9.31 5.62 -6.95
C SER A 86 10.10 6.67 -6.16
N SER A 87 11.38 6.81 -6.50
CA SER A 87 12.26 7.85 -5.97
C SER A 87 12.91 8.61 -7.12
N VAL A 88 12.96 9.94 -7.00
CA VAL A 88 13.70 10.82 -7.91
C VAL A 88 14.42 11.85 -7.05
N ASN A 89 15.73 12.02 -7.19
CA ASN A 89 16.54 12.98 -6.41
C ASN A 89 16.29 12.88 -4.90
N ASN A 90 16.31 11.66 -4.34
CA ASN A 90 16.03 11.37 -2.92
C ASN A 90 14.60 11.71 -2.44
N GLN A 91 13.72 12.15 -3.32
CA GLN A 91 12.31 12.43 -3.03
C GLN A 91 11.47 11.19 -3.36
N ALA A 92 10.75 10.68 -2.36
CA ALA A 92 9.79 9.59 -2.55
C ALA A 92 8.47 10.08 -3.14
N PHE A 93 7.89 9.24 -4.01
CA PHE A 93 6.59 9.45 -4.64
C PHE A 93 5.75 8.17 -4.63
N VAL A 94 4.44 8.34 -4.63
CA VAL A 94 3.46 7.30 -4.95
C VAL A 94 2.72 7.75 -6.20
N GLU A 95 2.75 6.93 -7.24
CA GLU A 95 1.88 7.08 -8.40
C GLU A 95 0.63 6.23 -8.20
N LEU A 96 -0.55 6.81 -8.41
CA LEU A 96 -1.85 6.13 -8.38
C LEU A 96 -2.33 5.98 -9.83
N LEU A 97 -2.66 4.77 -10.26
CA LEU A 97 -3.15 4.49 -11.60
C LEU A 97 -4.64 4.15 -11.55
N ASP A 98 -5.45 4.84 -12.35
CA ASP A 98 -6.86 4.52 -12.52
C ASP A 98 -7.09 3.44 -13.59
N ARG A 99 -8.36 3.08 -13.79
CA ARG A 99 -8.78 2.08 -14.80
C ARG A 99 -8.32 2.42 -16.21
N ASN A 100 -8.25 3.70 -16.52
CA ASN A 100 -8.00 4.22 -17.86
C ASN A 100 -6.49 4.44 -18.10
N GLY A 101 -5.65 4.09 -17.13
CA GLY A 101 -4.21 4.34 -17.18
C GLY A 101 -3.83 5.79 -16.90
N THR A 102 -4.77 6.63 -16.44
CA THR A 102 -4.45 7.98 -15.99
C THR A 102 -3.73 7.89 -14.65
N SER A 103 -2.59 8.57 -14.54
CA SER A 103 -1.78 8.55 -13.34
C SER A 103 -1.85 9.86 -12.56
N ARG A 104 -1.95 9.75 -11.23
CA ARG A 104 -1.83 10.86 -10.29
C ARG A 104 -0.64 10.62 -9.39
N LYS A 105 0.34 11.53 -9.43
CA LYS A 105 1.55 11.43 -8.62
C LYS A 105 1.43 12.23 -7.33
N LEU A 106 1.74 11.58 -6.21
CA LEU A 106 1.81 12.15 -4.88
C LEU A 106 3.26 12.21 -4.41
N ARG A 107 3.64 13.30 -3.73
CA ARG A 107 4.97 13.55 -3.18
C ARG A 107 4.98 13.36 -1.66
N TRP A 108 6.00 12.69 -1.14
CA TRP A 108 6.22 12.59 0.30
C TRP A 108 6.67 13.94 0.87
N ASN A 109 5.99 14.46 1.90
CA ASN A 109 6.34 15.74 2.52
C ASN A 109 7.03 15.61 3.90
N GLY A 110 7.47 14.41 4.28
CA GLY A 110 7.98 14.12 5.63
C GLY A 110 6.94 13.58 6.61
N SER A 111 5.64 13.66 6.28
CA SER A 111 4.55 13.20 7.15
C SER A 111 3.46 12.40 6.44
N ARG A 112 3.13 12.76 5.20
CA ARG A 112 2.13 12.08 4.35
C ARG A 112 2.45 12.29 2.87
N PHE A 113 1.83 11.51 2.01
CA PHE A 113 1.82 11.77 0.58
C PHE A 113 0.79 12.85 0.24
N VAL A 114 1.20 13.88 -0.49
CA VAL A 114 0.35 15.00 -0.94
C VAL A 114 0.38 15.15 -2.45
N ALA A 115 -0.65 15.73 -3.05
CA ALA A 115 -0.61 16.06 -4.48
C ALA A 115 0.60 16.93 -4.79
N LYS A 116 1.27 16.65 -5.92
CA LYS A 116 2.30 17.54 -6.45
C LYS A 116 1.70 18.89 -6.82
#